data_AF-A0A9Q5V7H5-F1
#
_entry.id   AF-A0A9Q5V7H5-F1
#
_cell.length_a   1.000
_cell.length_b   1.000
_cell.length_c   1.000
_cell.angle_alpha   90.00
_cell.angle_beta   90.00
_cell.angle_gamma   90.00
#
_symmetry.space_group_name_H-M   'P 1'
#
loop_
_entity.id
_entity.type
_entity.pdbx_description
1 polymer ?
#
loop_
_entity_poly.entity_id
_entity_poly.type
_entity_poly.pdbx_seq_one_letter_code
_entity_poly.pdbx_strand_id
1 'polypeptide(L)'
;MPMPKLKEIQDKYLILLAEACSKVDECVRDRQSIHKPINESTNKKCKEYVSHKAVEHFFLEESDNEIENAYKELKEELESSNEKEALYDRFNDFFYKKTAHKIDTARIVGFSKERKFLSKSLYDNLLLNAIEFTASSKLRDSFNLAFKEADILATHDDGIAFTALNKNLTHVTVMPLEKLDISCHLELFQQLIELGLGNQPSHILDMLDFPQQFKDFNHILQETYNQIEAHVSAQTSDSQAQSHPLLSCFFPKKNNVSACFQQYQTNVTRAAFNFLFSRERDLAVLESQLTQHDANFLSSSGLKNSYPDFQGPYPKLLKQIKQSDNAEVKTISAQLFSQQQIATSASILANMTSDIAPV
;
A
#
# COMPACT_ATOMS: atom_id res chain seq x y z
N MET A 1 27.63 14.25 3.54
CA MET A 1 26.67 14.24 2.42
C MET A 1 25.91 15.55 2.43
N PRO A 2 25.31 16.01 1.32
CA PRO A 2 24.29 17.05 1.39
C PRO A 2 23.08 16.53 2.18
N MET A 3 22.43 17.39 2.98
CA MET A 3 21.21 17.05 3.71
C MET A 3 20.15 16.55 2.71
N PRO A 4 19.45 15.42 2.99
CA PRO A 4 18.49 14.86 2.05
C PRO A 4 17.35 15.83 1.78
N LYS A 5 16.90 15.88 0.52
CA LYS A 5 15.79 16.74 0.12
C LYS A 5 14.47 16.14 0.61
N LEU A 6 13.49 16.99 0.87
CA LEU A 6 12.15 16.55 1.34
C LEU A 6 11.53 15.49 0.42
N LYS A 7 11.67 15.65 -0.90
CA LYS A 7 11.15 14.70 -1.88
C LYS A 7 11.81 13.32 -1.78
N GLU A 8 13.12 13.26 -1.52
CA GLU A 8 13.86 12.00 -1.34
C GLU A 8 13.38 11.27 -0.08
N ILE A 9 13.16 12.01 1.01
CA ILE A 9 12.62 11.47 2.27
C ILE A 9 11.19 10.95 2.04
N GLN A 10 10.35 11.72 1.33
CA GLN A 10 8.97 11.33 1.01
C GLN A 10 8.92 10.06 0.16
N ASP A 11 9.69 10.01 -0.93
CA ASP A 11 9.74 8.87 -1.83
C ASP A 11 10.22 7.61 -1.11
N LYS A 12 11.25 7.76 -0.25
CA LYS A 12 11.73 6.65 0.57
C LYS A 12 10.69 6.19 1.58
N TYR A 13 9.97 7.11 2.23
CA TYR A 13 8.92 6.76 3.18
C TYR A 13 7.77 6.00 2.51
N LEU A 14 7.33 6.42 1.31
CA LEU A 14 6.26 5.72 0.58
C LEU A 14 6.61 4.26 0.30
N ILE A 15 7.84 3.99 -0.14
CA ILE A 15 8.32 2.63 -0.38
C ILE A 15 8.32 1.81 0.92
N LEU A 16 8.83 2.39 2.01
CA LEU A 16 8.88 1.71 3.31
C LEU A 16 7.47 1.50 3.91
N LEU A 17 6.54 2.41 3.66
CA LEU A 17 5.13 2.27 4.02
C LEU A 17 4.49 1.12 3.25
N ALA A 18 4.70 1.04 1.93
CA ALA A 18 4.20 -0.07 1.12
C ALA A 18 4.72 -1.43 1.61
N GLU A 19 6.02 -1.51 1.92
CA GLU A 19 6.62 -2.70 2.52
C GLU A 19 5.97 -3.05 3.87
N ALA A 20 5.77 -2.07 4.75
CA ALA A 20 5.16 -2.27 6.07
C ALA A 20 3.70 -2.76 5.94
N CYS A 21 2.90 -2.13 5.07
CA CYS A 21 1.52 -2.55 4.79
C CYS A 21 1.44 -3.98 4.27
N SER A 22 2.34 -4.38 3.37
CA SER A 22 2.39 -5.75 2.83
C SER A 22 2.84 -6.81 3.84
N LYS A 23 3.38 -6.38 4.98
CA LYS A 23 3.94 -7.23 6.04
C LYS A 23 3.40 -6.82 7.41
N VAL A 24 2.10 -6.58 7.48
CA VAL A 24 1.44 -6.06 8.69
C VAL A 24 1.66 -6.97 9.92
N ASP A 25 1.71 -8.28 9.72
CA ASP A 25 2.04 -9.27 10.78
C ASP A 25 3.39 -8.98 11.45
N GLU A 26 4.39 -8.60 10.64
CA GLU A 26 5.72 -8.26 11.13
C GLU A 26 5.69 -6.95 11.91
N CYS A 27 4.93 -5.96 11.44
CA CYS A 27 4.79 -4.66 12.08
C CYS A 27 4.18 -4.80 13.49
N VAL A 28 3.13 -5.60 13.62
CA VAL A 28 2.48 -5.87 14.92
C VAL A 28 3.43 -6.62 15.86
N ARG A 29 4.17 -7.60 15.33
CA ARG A 29 5.17 -8.37 16.08
C ARG A 29 6.31 -7.50 16.63
N ASP A 30 6.87 -6.64 15.78
CA ASP A 30 8.00 -5.78 16.12
C ASP A 30 7.63 -4.78 17.24
N ARG A 31 6.34 -4.45 17.37
CA ARG A 31 5.87 -3.53 18.42
C ARG A 31 5.73 -4.15 19.81
N GLN A 32 5.96 -5.46 19.96
CA GLN A 32 6.00 -6.21 21.23
C GLN A 32 4.81 -6.04 22.21
N SER A 33 3.70 -5.45 21.77
CA SER A 33 2.59 -5.05 22.67
C SER A 33 1.51 -6.12 22.87
N ILE A 34 1.57 -7.22 22.12
CA ILE A 34 0.58 -8.33 22.17
C ILE A 34 1.37 -9.65 22.06
N HIS A 35 1.31 -10.50 23.09
CA HIS A 35 2.09 -11.73 23.19
C HIS A 35 1.25 -12.83 23.83
N LYS A 36 1.04 -13.99 23.18
CA LYS A 36 0.35 -15.12 23.84
C LYS A 36 0.98 -15.46 25.20
N PRO A 37 0.17 -15.71 26.25
CA PRO A 37 0.65 -16.38 27.45
C PRO A 37 1.15 -17.78 27.08
N ILE A 38 2.36 -18.14 27.53
CA ILE A 38 2.86 -19.50 27.39
C ILE A 38 2.14 -20.35 28.44
N ASN A 39 1.56 -21.45 27.99
CA ASN A 39 0.98 -22.50 28.83
C ASN A 39 2.03 -22.93 29.89
N GLU A 40 1.70 -22.80 31.19
CA GLU A 40 2.61 -23.05 32.32
C GLU A 40 3.17 -24.50 32.38
N SER A 41 2.66 -25.40 31.54
CA SER A 41 3.02 -26.81 31.52
C SER A 41 4.32 -27.15 30.77
N THR A 42 4.86 -26.25 29.95
CA THR A 42 6.13 -26.50 29.23
C THR A 42 7.13 -25.38 29.49
N ASN A 43 8.17 -25.70 30.24
CA ASN A 43 9.24 -24.80 30.72
C ASN A 43 10.18 -24.29 29.60
N LYS A 44 9.66 -24.00 28.40
CA LYS A 44 10.37 -23.42 27.26
C LYS A 44 9.82 -22.02 26.97
N LYS A 45 10.64 -20.99 27.16
CA LYS A 45 10.35 -19.62 26.72
C LYS A 45 10.38 -19.54 25.19
N CYS A 46 9.30 -19.93 24.52
CA CYS A 46 9.08 -19.63 23.12
C CYS A 46 7.78 -18.81 23.02
N LYS A 47 7.92 -17.51 22.72
CA LYS A 47 6.79 -16.62 22.43
C LYS A 47 6.10 -17.16 21.16
N GLU A 48 4.89 -17.69 21.26
CA GLU A 48 4.14 -18.10 20.07
C GLU A 48 3.42 -16.88 19.49
N TYR A 49 3.68 -16.62 18.21
CA TYR A 49 3.34 -15.38 17.52
C TYR A 49 1.83 -15.27 17.25
N VAL A 50 1.29 -14.06 17.38
CA VAL A 50 -0.12 -13.73 17.05
C VAL A 50 -0.08 -13.00 15.70
N SER A 51 -0.69 -13.58 14.67
CA SER A 51 -0.92 -12.88 13.38
C SER A 51 -1.93 -11.74 13.58
N HIS A 52 -1.97 -10.77 12.67
CA HIS A 52 -2.98 -9.70 12.65
C HIS A 52 -4.40 -10.27 12.65
N LYS A 53 -4.64 -11.42 12.00
CA LYS A 53 -5.93 -12.13 12.06
C LYS A 53 -6.27 -12.66 13.45
N ALA A 54 -5.27 -13.06 14.23
CA ALA A 54 -5.50 -13.46 15.62
C ALA A 54 -5.67 -12.24 16.56
N VAL A 55 -5.12 -11.08 16.19
CA VAL A 55 -5.49 -9.79 16.81
C VAL A 55 -6.91 -9.41 16.41
N GLU A 56 -7.29 -9.50 15.15
CA GLU A 56 -8.63 -9.19 14.65
C GLU A 56 -9.71 -10.05 15.31
N HIS A 57 -9.53 -11.38 15.34
CA HIS A 57 -10.44 -12.33 16.01
C HIS A 57 -10.63 -12.00 17.50
N PHE A 58 -9.53 -11.61 18.16
CA PHE A 58 -9.54 -11.24 19.58
C PHE A 58 -10.36 -9.95 19.83
N PHE A 59 -10.27 -8.97 18.93
CA PHE A 59 -10.91 -7.66 19.09
C PHE A 59 -12.35 -7.62 18.57
N LEU A 60 -12.67 -8.37 17.51
CA LEU A 60 -13.93 -8.25 16.77
C LEU A 60 -14.84 -9.48 16.90
N GLU A 61 -14.32 -10.67 17.19
CA GLU A 61 -15.10 -11.92 17.14
C GLU A 61 -15.30 -12.57 18.52
N GLU A 62 -14.31 -12.55 19.43
CA GLU A 62 -14.42 -13.20 20.75
C GLU A 62 -15.05 -12.33 21.86
N SER A 63 -15.22 -11.02 21.64
CA SER A 63 -15.55 -10.08 22.72
C SER A 63 -16.88 -9.34 22.57
N ASP A 64 -17.81 -9.74 21.68
CA ASP A 64 -19.07 -9.01 21.41
C ASP A 64 -18.86 -7.49 21.19
N ASN A 65 -17.70 -7.09 20.64
CA ASN A 65 -17.23 -5.71 20.51
C ASN A 65 -17.08 -4.93 21.84
N GLU A 66 -17.05 -5.59 22.99
CA GLU A 66 -16.89 -4.93 24.30
C GLU A 66 -15.63 -4.07 24.38
N ILE A 67 -14.52 -4.52 23.78
CA ILE A 67 -13.25 -3.77 23.79
C ILE A 67 -13.35 -2.49 22.95
N GLU A 68 -13.97 -2.57 21.77
CA GLU A 68 -14.20 -1.41 20.90
C GLU A 68 -15.19 -0.43 21.53
N ASN A 69 -16.23 -0.93 22.20
CA ASN A 69 -17.19 -0.10 22.94
C ASN A 69 -16.50 0.62 24.11
N ALA A 70 -15.70 -0.09 24.91
CA ALA A 70 -14.93 0.51 26.00
C ALA A 70 -13.91 1.54 25.49
N TYR A 71 -13.32 1.32 24.30
CA TYR A 71 -12.43 2.30 23.68
C TYR A 71 -13.21 3.54 23.22
N LYS A 72 -14.42 3.38 22.71
CA LYS A 72 -15.31 4.49 22.36
C LYS A 72 -15.69 5.32 23.60
N GLU A 73 -16.08 4.66 24.69
CA GLU A 73 -16.36 5.32 25.97
C GLU A 73 -15.13 6.08 26.50
N LEU A 74 -13.94 5.45 26.47
CA LEU A 74 -12.69 6.10 26.82
C LEU A 74 -12.47 7.39 26.00
N LYS A 75 -12.72 7.35 24.68
CA LYS A 75 -12.56 8.53 23.82
C LYS A 75 -13.48 9.67 24.24
N GLU A 76 -14.74 9.37 24.55
CA GLU A 76 -15.75 10.35 25.00
C GLU A 76 -15.38 10.94 26.37
N GLU A 77 -14.94 10.11 27.32
CA GLU A 77 -14.53 10.56 28.66
C GLU A 77 -13.28 11.46 28.62
N LEU A 78 -12.34 11.17 27.70
CA LEU A 78 -11.11 11.95 27.54
C LEU A 78 -11.32 13.37 26.99
N GLU A 79 -12.48 13.68 26.40
CA GLU A 79 -12.81 15.02 25.91
C GLU A 79 -13.16 15.99 27.03
N SER A 80 -13.69 15.47 28.15
CA SER A 80 -14.22 16.26 29.26
C SER A 80 -13.45 16.10 30.57
N SER A 81 -12.54 15.12 30.67
CA SER A 81 -11.82 14.80 31.89
C SER A 81 -10.45 15.47 32.02
N ASN A 82 -10.14 15.93 33.23
CA ASN A 82 -8.80 16.37 33.65
C ASN A 82 -7.94 15.21 34.18
N GLU A 83 -8.52 14.04 34.44
CA GLU A 83 -7.87 12.86 35.04
C GLU A 83 -7.53 11.80 33.98
N LYS A 84 -6.81 12.20 32.93
CA LYS A 84 -6.55 11.35 31.76
C LYS A 84 -5.80 10.05 32.10
N GLU A 85 -4.84 10.11 33.02
CA GLU A 85 -4.06 8.92 33.41
C GLU A 85 -4.91 7.85 34.08
N ALA A 86 -5.84 8.25 34.97
CA ALA A 86 -6.74 7.30 35.61
C ALA A 86 -7.67 6.59 34.60
N LEU A 87 -8.08 7.30 33.54
CA LEU A 87 -8.85 6.73 32.44
C LEU A 87 -8.03 5.74 31.61
N TYR A 88 -6.78 6.09 31.29
CA TYR A 88 -5.86 5.18 30.59
C TYR A 88 -5.59 3.92 31.41
N ASP A 89 -5.32 4.04 32.71
CA ASP A 89 -5.08 2.91 33.60
C ASP A 89 -6.31 2.01 33.72
N ARG A 90 -7.51 2.58 33.88
CA ARG A 90 -8.76 1.82 33.92
C ARG A 90 -8.97 1.01 32.64
N PHE A 91 -8.75 1.63 31.49
CA PHE A 91 -8.87 0.93 30.20
C PHE A 91 -7.81 -0.15 30.04
N ASN A 92 -6.55 0.14 30.41
CA ASN A 92 -5.45 -0.84 30.38
C ASN A 92 -5.75 -2.06 31.26
N ASP A 93 -6.31 -1.86 32.46
CA ASP A 93 -6.70 -2.93 33.35
C ASP A 93 -7.86 -3.76 32.80
N PHE A 94 -8.88 -3.10 32.23
CA PHE A 94 -9.98 -3.77 31.55
C PHE A 94 -9.46 -4.62 30.37
N PHE A 95 -8.63 -4.01 29.52
CA PHE A 95 -8.02 -4.66 28.37
C PHE A 95 -7.17 -5.86 28.82
N TYR A 96 -6.32 -5.71 29.83
CA TYR A 96 -5.52 -6.80 30.36
C TYR A 96 -6.36 -7.95 30.92
N LYS A 97 -7.47 -7.66 31.60
CA LYS A 97 -8.38 -8.71 32.11
C LYS A 97 -9.02 -9.52 30.98
N LYS A 98 -9.35 -8.89 29.85
CA LYS A 98 -9.92 -9.56 28.68
C LYS A 98 -8.88 -10.33 27.88
N THR A 99 -7.68 -9.76 27.74
CA THR A 99 -6.68 -10.16 26.74
C THR A 99 -5.45 -10.86 27.30
N ALA A 100 -5.19 -10.72 28.60
CA ALA A 100 -3.88 -10.98 29.21
C ALA A 100 -2.72 -10.21 28.54
N HIS A 101 -3.00 -9.07 27.89
CA HIS A 101 -2.02 -8.19 27.24
C HIS A 101 -2.13 -6.78 27.81
N LYS A 102 -0.98 -6.13 27.97
CA LYS A 102 -0.92 -4.70 28.27
C LYS A 102 -0.55 -3.96 27.01
N ILE A 103 -1.35 -2.95 26.68
CA ILE A 103 -1.03 -2.00 25.62
C ILE A 103 -0.74 -0.64 26.25
N ASP A 104 0.00 0.19 25.54
CA ASP A 104 0.22 1.58 25.93
C ASP A 104 -0.91 2.44 25.37
N THR A 105 -2.04 2.46 26.09
CA THR A 105 -3.25 3.19 25.64
C THR A 105 -3.00 4.69 25.51
N ALA A 106 -2.19 5.28 26.39
CA ALA A 106 -1.83 6.70 26.32
C ALA A 106 -1.13 7.02 24.98
N ARG A 107 -0.17 6.19 24.57
CA ARG A 107 0.50 6.31 23.26
C ARG A 107 -0.46 6.11 22.09
N ILE A 108 -1.32 5.09 22.12
CA ILE A 108 -2.25 4.82 21.01
C ILE A 108 -3.23 5.98 20.84
N VAL A 109 -3.79 6.49 21.94
CA VAL A 109 -4.68 7.65 21.92
C VAL A 109 -3.94 8.92 21.50
N GLY A 110 -2.71 9.14 21.98
CA GLY A 110 -1.86 10.26 21.58
C GLY A 110 -1.58 10.26 20.08
N PHE A 111 -1.12 9.13 19.55
CA PHE A 111 -0.92 8.93 18.12
C PHE A 111 -2.19 9.22 17.32
N SER A 112 -3.32 8.68 17.77
CA SER A 112 -4.63 8.88 17.11
C SER A 112 -5.05 10.36 17.14
N LYS A 113 -4.79 11.07 18.24
CA LYS A 113 -5.10 12.51 18.39
C LYS A 113 -4.26 13.38 17.48
N GLU A 114 -2.94 13.19 17.50
CA GLU A 114 -1.99 13.97 16.68
C GLU A 114 -2.28 13.84 15.19
N ARG A 115 -2.79 12.68 14.76
CA ARG A 115 -3.09 12.36 13.36
C ARG A 115 -4.57 12.43 13.00
N LYS A 116 -5.43 12.87 13.93
CA LYS A 116 -6.89 13.00 13.73
C LYS A 116 -7.59 11.69 13.33
N PHE A 117 -7.12 10.55 13.85
CA PHE A 117 -7.69 9.21 13.66
C PHE A 117 -8.60 8.75 14.80
N LEU A 118 -8.93 9.62 15.74
CA LEU A 118 -9.75 9.27 16.91
C LEU A 118 -11.11 8.63 16.56
N SER A 119 -11.68 8.93 15.39
CA SER A 119 -12.94 8.31 14.95
C SER A 119 -12.80 6.84 14.52
N LYS A 120 -11.58 6.35 14.25
CA LYS A 120 -11.33 4.95 13.88
C LYS A 120 -11.46 3.99 15.08
N SER A 121 -11.60 2.70 14.79
CA SER A 121 -11.61 1.62 15.78
C SER A 121 -10.27 1.53 16.54
N LEU A 122 -10.24 0.89 17.71
CA LEU A 122 -8.99 0.59 18.41
C LEU A 122 -8.11 -0.30 17.55
N TYR A 123 -8.70 -1.31 16.91
CA TYR A 123 -8.01 -2.19 15.96
C TYR A 123 -7.28 -1.41 14.85
N ASP A 124 -7.97 -0.52 14.14
CA ASP A 124 -7.36 0.28 13.07
C ASP A 124 -6.22 1.16 13.60
N ASN A 125 -6.43 1.80 14.77
CA ASN A 125 -5.41 2.65 15.38
C ASN A 125 -4.17 1.84 15.79
N LEU A 126 -4.36 0.61 16.28
CA LEU A 126 -3.26 -0.30 16.59
C LEU A 126 -2.50 -0.69 15.33
N LEU A 127 -3.16 -1.01 14.23
CA LEU A 127 -2.51 -1.37 12.97
C LEU A 127 -1.77 -0.17 12.36
N LEU A 128 -2.45 0.98 12.25
CA LEU A 128 -1.86 2.21 11.72
C LEU A 128 -0.61 2.62 12.50
N ASN A 129 -0.66 2.56 13.82
CA ASN A 129 0.49 2.90 14.64
C ASN A 129 1.63 1.87 14.49
N ALA A 130 1.34 0.59 14.30
CA ALA A 130 2.37 -0.44 14.09
C ALA A 130 3.06 -0.27 12.73
N ILE A 131 2.28 -0.02 11.68
CA ILE A 131 2.76 0.26 10.32
C ILE A 131 3.61 1.54 10.32
N GLU A 132 3.09 2.63 10.90
CA GLU A 132 3.82 3.90 10.99
C GLU A 132 5.14 3.73 11.73
N PHE A 133 5.13 3.08 12.90
CA PHE A 133 6.34 2.87 13.69
C PHE A 133 7.40 2.10 12.90
N THR A 134 6.99 1.04 12.19
CA THR A 134 7.90 0.20 11.40
C THR A 134 8.49 0.98 10.21
N ALA A 135 7.65 1.67 9.45
CA ALA A 135 8.08 2.47 8.30
C ALA A 135 8.98 3.63 8.73
N SER A 136 8.61 4.36 9.80
CA SER A 136 9.37 5.48 10.35
C SER A 136 10.72 5.04 10.94
N SER A 137 10.78 3.88 11.60
CA SER A 137 12.06 3.33 12.10
C SER A 137 13.02 3.04 10.95
N LYS A 138 12.55 2.31 9.92
CA LYS A 138 13.36 2.02 8.72
C LYS A 138 13.75 3.28 7.95
N LEU A 139 12.89 4.31 7.96
CA LEU A 139 13.19 5.60 7.34
C LEU A 139 14.35 6.28 8.07
N ARG A 140 14.30 6.31 9.41
CA ARG A 140 15.38 6.84 10.24
C ARG A 140 16.69 6.09 10.00
N ASP A 141 16.64 4.76 9.91
CA ASP A 141 17.82 3.94 9.60
C ASP A 141 18.40 4.26 8.21
N SER A 142 17.53 4.44 7.21
CA SER A 142 17.93 4.81 5.83
C SER A 142 18.66 6.15 5.77
N PHE A 143 18.36 7.06 6.69
CA PHE A 143 18.98 8.39 6.80
C PHE A 143 19.91 8.54 8.02
N ASN A 144 20.35 7.44 8.63
CA ASN A 144 21.19 7.47 9.84
C ASN A 144 22.50 8.26 9.64
N LEU A 145 23.11 8.18 8.44
CA LEU A 145 24.28 8.99 8.13
C LEU A 145 23.98 10.49 8.14
N ALA A 146 22.84 10.90 7.57
CA ALA A 146 22.41 12.30 7.60
C ALA A 146 22.13 12.78 9.03
N PHE A 147 21.59 11.91 9.89
CA PHE A 147 21.42 12.22 11.32
C PHE A 147 22.75 12.40 12.04
N LYS A 148 23.75 11.53 11.80
CA LYS A 148 25.09 11.68 12.38
C LYS A 148 25.76 12.97 11.94
N GLU A 149 25.61 13.34 10.67
CA GLU A 149 26.15 14.61 10.15
C GLU A 149 25.42 15.81 10.74
N ALA A 150 24.09 15.75 10.85
CA ALA A 150 23.28 16.80 11.47
C ALA A 150 23.60 16.98 12.97
N ASP A 151 23.92 15.90 13.68
CA ASP A 151 24.32 15.91 15.09
C ASP A 151 25.72 16.51 15.30
N ILE A 152 26.66 16.24 14.38
CA ILE A 152 27.96 16.93 14.37
C ILE A 152 27.76 18.43 14.16
N LEU A 153 26.90 18.82 13.21
CA LEU A 153 26.56 20.22 12.97
C LEU A 153 25.80 20.87 14.14
N ALA A 154 25.02 20.09 14.90
CA ALA A 154 24.27 20.56 16.07
C ALA A 154 25.16 21.19 17.14
N THR A 155 26.41 20.76 17.24
CA THR A 155 27.41 21.36 18.14
C THR A 155 27.85 22.77 17.72
N HIS A 156 27.50 23.20 16.49
CA HIS A 156 27.88 24.47 15.89
C HIS A 156 26.68 25.36 15.49
N ASP A 157 25.48 24.80 15.31
CA ASP A 157 24.29 25.50 14.81
C ASP A 157 23.06 25.44 15.75
N ASP A 158 23.29 25.21 17.05
CA ASP A 158 22.22 25.00 18.05
C ASP A 158 21.25 23.86 17.72
N GLY A 159 21.65 22.87 16.91
CA GLY A 159 20.83 21.73 16.56
C GLY A 159 19.75 22.03 15.52
N ILE A 160 19.88 23.14 14.79
CA ILE A 160 18.94 23.53 13.73
C ILE A 160 18.87 22.44 12.66
N ALA A 161 20.02 21.94 12.18
CA ALA A 161 20.07 20.89 11.17
C ALA A 161 19.37 19.59 11.61
N PHE A 162 19.62 19.15 12.85
CA PHE A 162 19.00 17.95 13.42
C PHE A 162 17.48 18.11 13.54
N THR A 163 17.05 19.25 14.08
CA THR A 163 15.62 19.58 14.26
C THR A 163 14.89 19.63 12.92
N ALA A 164 15.50 20.26 11.91
CA ALA A 164 14.94 20.35 10.57
C ALA A 164 14.79 18.97 9.92
N LEU A 165 15.81 18.11 10.02
CA LEU A 165 15.76 16.74 9.49
C LEU A 165 14.65 15.93 10.18
N ASN A 166 14.60 15.95 11.52
CA ASN A 166 13.58 15.25 12.28
C ASN A 166 12.16 15.73 11.92
N LYS A 167 11.96 17.04 11.80
CA LYS A 167 10.68 17.63 11.36
C LYS A 167 10.29 17.15 9.96
N ASN A 168 11.22 17.09 9.02
CA ASN A 168 10.94 16.59 7.67
C ASN A 168 10.53 15.11 7.69
N LEU A 169 11.23 14.27 8.46
CA LEU A 169 10.86 12.85 8.59
C LEU A 169 9.46 12.69 9.18
N THR A 170 9.11 13.43 10.23
CA THR A 170 7.76 13.37 10.81
C THR A 170 6.71 13.90 9.85
N HIS A 171 7.01 14.97 9.11
CA HIS A 171 6.07 15.61 8.19
C HIS A 171 5.67 14.69 7.03
N VAL A 172 6.63 13.97 6.44
CA VAL A 172 6.33 13.10 5.28
C VAL A 172 5.39 11.95 5.60
N THR A 173 5.24 11.58 6.89
CA THR A 173 4.38 10.46 7.27
C THR A 173 2.90 10.80 7.36
N VAL A 174 2.56 12.08 7.48
CA VAL A 174 1.18 12.55 7.73
C VAL A 174 0.24 12.16 6.59
N MET A 175 0.48 12.71 5.40
CA MET A 175 -0.44 12.54 4.28
C MET A 175 -0.66 11.07 3.87
N PRO A 176 0.38 10.22 3.73
CA PRO A 176 0.16 8.83 3.33
C PRO A 176 -0.62 8.02 4.36
N LEU A 177 -0.43 8.27 5.67
CA LEU A 177 -1.19 7.58 6.72
C LEU A 177 -2.63 8.03 6.79
N GLU A 178 -2.91 9.31 6.53
CA GLU A 178 -4.28 9.84 6.49
C GLU A 178 -5.12 9.19 5.39
N LYS A 179 -4.49 8.86 4.26
CA LYS A 179 -5.12 8.14 3.14
C LYS A 179 -5.24 6.63 3.38
N LEU A 180 -4.49 6.08 4.34
CA LEU A 180 -4.49 4.64 4.58
C LEU A 180 -5.81 4.17 5.20
N ASP A 181 -6.60 3.50 4.37
CA ASP A 181 -7.72 2.64 4.73
C ASP A 181 -7.25 1.19 4.90
N ILE A 182 -7.29 0.70 6.14
CA ILE A 182 -6.86 -0.65 6.53
C ILE A 182 -7.73 -1.74 5.91
N SER A 183 -9.01 -1.45 5.63
CA SER A 183 -9.95 -2.43 5.10
C SER A 183 -9.63 -2.89 3.67
N CYS A 184 -8.88 -2.08 2.91
CA CYS A 184 -8.56 -2.38 1.51
C CYS A 184 -7.06 -2.28 1.21
N HIS A 185 -6.33 -1.27 1.69
CA HIS A 185 -4.98 -1.01 1.20
C HIS A 185 -3.95 -2.08 1.55
N LEU A 186 -4.13 -2.83 2.66
CA LEU A 186 -3.16 -3.85 3.05
C LEU A 186 -2.97 -4.90 1.95
N GLU A 187 -4.08 -5.41 1.41
CA GLU A 187 -4.06 -6.37 0.29
C GLU A 187 -3.55 -5.72 -1.00
N LEU A 188 -3.99 -4.49 -1.29
CA LEU A 188 -3.57 -3.80 -2.51
C LEU A 188 -2.07 -3.50 -2.54
N PHE A 189 -1.46 -3.19 -1.39
CA PHE A 189 0.00 -3.03 -1.29
C PHE A 189 0.76 -4.32 -1.55
N GLN A 190 0.24 -5.46 -1.09
CA GLN A 190 0.82 -6.75 -1.41
C GLN A 190 0.78 -7.00 -2.91
N GLN A 191 -0.38 -6.79 -3.55
CA GLN A 191 -0.54 -6.92 -5.00
C GLN A 191 0.40 -5.96 -5.77
N LEU A 192 0.51 -4.70 -5.33
CA LEU A 192 1.42 -3.71 -5.92
C LEU A 192 2.89 -4.18 -5.90
N ILE A 193 3.33 -4.82 -4.80
CA ILE A 193 4.68 -5.37 -4.67
C ILE A 193 4.87 -6.59 -5.55
N GLU A 194 3.91 -7.51 -5.59
CA GLU A 194 3.93 -8.70 -6.46
C GLU A 194 4.02 -8.33 -7.95
N LEU A 195 3.40 -7.19 -8.33
CA LEU A 195 3.50 -6.61 -9.66
C LEU A 195 4.83 -5.89 -9.94
N GLY A 196 5.73 -5.81 -8.95
CA GLY A 196 7.00 -5.10 -9.06
C GLY A 196 6.85 -3.59 -9.21
N LEU A 197 5.77 -3.02 -8.66
CA LEU A 197 5.47 -1.58 -8.64
C LEU A 197 5.68 -0.96 -7.26
N GLY A 198 5.88 -1.77 -6.22
CA GLY A 198 6.05 -1.31 -4.83
C GLY A 198 7.33 -0.49 -4.54
N ASN A 199 8.22 -0.33 -5.52
CA ASN A 199 9.37 0.58 -5.42
C ASN A 199 9.18 1.90 -6.19
N GLN A 200 7.97 2.15 -6.73
CA GLN A 200 7.63 3.35 -7.48
C GLN A 200 6.74 4.27 -6.63
N PRO A 201 7.27 5.37 -6.05
CA PRO A 201 6.52 6.26 -5.16
C PRO A 201 5.25 6.84 -5.78
N SER A 202 5.24 7.12 -7.09
CA SER A 202 4.05 7.60 -7.80
C SER A 202 2.90 6.58 -7.72
N HIS A 203 3.15 5.33 -8.09
CA HIS A 203 2.13 4.27 -8.05
C HIS A 203 1.62 3.99 -6.64
N ILE A 204 2.49 4.13 -5.63
CA ILE A 204 2.09 4.01 -4.22
C ILE A 204 1.11 5.12 -3.84
N LEU A 205 1.39 6.37 -4.24
CA LEU A 205 0.49 7.50 -4.00
C LEU A 205 -0.83 7.33 -4.76
N ASP A 206 -0.77 6.92 -6.02
CA ASP A 206 -1.94 6.73 -6.86
C ASP A 206 -2.85 5.63 -6.32
N MET A 207 -2.28 4.53 -5.82
CA MET A 207 -3.01 3.44 -5.17
C MET A 207 -3.62 3.88 -3.82
N LEU A 208 -2.97 4.78 -3.08
CA LEU A 208 -3.51 5.37 -1.86
C LEU A 208 -4.68 6.34 -2.16
N ASP A 209 -4.60 7.06 -3.27
CA ASP A 209 -5.64 8.02 -3.69
C ASP A 209 -6.83 7.33 -4.35
N PHE A 210 -6.60 6.22 -5.04
CA PHE A 210 -7.61 5.54 -5.86
C PHE A 210 -7.57 4.01 -5.71
N PRO A 211 -7.77 3.48 -4.48
CA PRO A 211 -7.67 2.04 -4.22
C PRO A 211 -8.66 1.20 -5.02
N GLN A 212 -9.89 1.70 -5.21
CA GLN A 212 -10.93 0.98 -5.96
C GLN A 212 -10.58 0.89 -7.45
N GLN A 213 -10.05 1.96 -8.05
CA GLN A 213 -9.62 1.93 -9.45
C GLN A 213 -8.44 0.96 -9.64
N PHE A 214 -7.50 0.94 -8.69
CA PHE A 214 -6.42 -0.03 -8.70
C PHE A 214 -6.97 -1.47 -8.63
N LYS A 215 -7.91 -1.73 -7.72
CA LYS A 215 -8.54 -3.04 -7.52
C LYS A 215 -9.29 -3.52 -8.76
N ASP A 216 -10.16 -2.68 -9.31
CA ASP A 216 -10.98 -3.02 -10.48
C ASP A 216 -10.10 -3.25 -11.70
N PHE A 217 -9.09 -2.40 -11.89
CA PHE A 217 -8.17 -2.58 -13.00
C PHE A 217 -7.31 -3.85 -12.86
N ASN A 218 -6.80 -4.13 -11.65
CA ASN A 218 -6.07 -5.36 -11.40
C ASN A 218 -6.96 -6.60 -11.62
N HIS A 219 -8.23 -6.54 -11.24
CA HIS A 219 -9.19 -7.62 -11.49
C HIS A 219 -9.41 -7.86 -12.99
N ILE A 220 -9.63 -6.80 -13.77
CA ILE A 220 -9.78 -6.85 -15.23
C ILE A 220 -8.55 -7.47 -15.89
N LEU A 221 -7.36 -7.08 -15.44
CA LEU A 221 -6.10 -7.66 -15.90
C LEU A 221 -6.01 -9.15 -15.55
N GLN A 222 -6.28 -9.54 -14.31
CA GLN A 222 -6.27 -10.93 -13.87
C GLN A 222 -7.26 -11.80 -14.66
N GLU A 223 -8.49 -11.32 -14.87
CA GLU A 223 -9.48 -12.04 -15.66
C GLU A 223 -9.00 -12.25 -17.10
N THR A 224 -8.40 -11.20 -17.69
CA THR A 224 -7.83 -11.31 -19.03
C THR A 224 -6.68 -12.30 -19.06
N TYR A 225 -5.78 -12.29 -18.09
CA TYR A 225 -4.68 -13.26 -18.00
C TYR A 225 -5.19 -14.69 -17.87
N ASN A 226 -6.21 -14.94 -17.03
CA ASN A 226 -6.83 -16.26 -16.90
C ASN A 226 -7.41 -16.76 -18.23
N GLN A 227 -8.06 -15.86 -18.99
CA GLN A 227 -8.61 -16.20 -20.31
C GLN A 227 -7.50 -16.49 -21.34
N ILE A 228 -6.38 -15.78 -21.27
CA ILE A 228 -5.22 -16.01 -22.15
C ILE A 228 -4.53 -17.32 -21.77
N GLU A 229 -4.31 -17.57 -20.49
CA GLU A 229 -3.69 -18.81 -19.99
C GLU A 229 -4.54 -20.03 -20.37
N ALA A 230 -5.86 -19.95 -20.26
CA ALA A 230 -6.78 -21.01 -20.71
C ALA A 230 -6.65 -21.26 -22.22
N HIS A 231 -6.53 -20.20 -23.03
CA HIS A 231 -6.36 -20.33 -24.48
C HIS A 231 -5.02 -20.99 -24.86
N VAL A 232 -3.92 -20.56 -24.21
CA VAL A 232 -2.59 -21.15 -24.39
C VAL A 232 -2.56 -22.62 -23.94
N SER A 233 -3.22 -22.92 -22.82
CA SER A 233 -3.33 -24.29 -22.29
C SER A 233 -4.11 -25.20 -23.24
N ALA A 234 -5.25 -24.75 -23.75
CA ALA A 234 -6.08 -25.51 -24.69
C ALA A 234 -5.30 -25.89 -25.97
N GLN A 235 -4.55 -24.95 -26.55
CA GLN A 235 -3.78 -25.21 -27.76
C GLN A 235 -2.57 -26.12 -27.55
N THR A 236 -1.98 -26.11 -26.34
CA THR A 236 -0.86 -27.01 -26.00
C THR A 236 -1.33 -28.42 -25.57
N SER A 237 -2.57 -28.57 -25.10
CA SER A 237 -3.17 -29.88 -24.81
C SER A 237 -3.60 -30.65 -26.07
N ASP A 238 -4.17 -29.99 -27.08
CA ASP A 238 -4.61 -30.65 -28.32
C ASP A 238 -3.42 -31.26 -29.11
N SER A 239 -2.23 -30.67 -28.99
CA SER A 239 -1.00 -31.19 -29.59
C SER A 239 -0.39 -32.41 -28.89
N GLN A 240 -0.75 -32.71 -27.63
CA GLN A 240 -0.28 -33.95 -26.98
C GLN A 240 -0.98 -35.20 -27.53
N ALA A 241 -2.17 -35.05 -28.13
CA ALA A 241 -2.87 -36.14 -28.77
C ALA A 241 -2.29 -36.52 -30.15
N GLN A 242 -1.40 -35.70 -30.73
CA GLN A 242 -0.88 -35.89 -32.10
C GLN A 242 0.65 -36.05 -32.21
N SER A 243 1.41 -36.02 -31.12
CA SER A 243 2.87 -36.17 -31.19
C SER A 243 3.30 -37.64 -31.29
N HIS A 244 3.54 -38.12 -32.51
CA HIS A 244 4.27 -39.37 -32.73
C HIS A 244 5.70 -39.27 -32.18
N PRO A 245 6.22 -40.31 -31.49
CA PRO A 245 7.48 -40.25 -30.73
C PRO A 245 8.74 -39.95 -31.57
N LEU A 246 8.69 -40.09 -32.89
CA LEU A 246 9.82 -39.93 -33.81
C LEU A 246 10.15 -38.47 -34.19
N LEU A 247 9.26 -37.50 -33.91
CA LEU A 247 9.48 -36.07 -34.24
C LEU A 247 9.82 -35.20 -33.03
N SER A 248 9.96 -35.79 -31.84
CA SER A 248 10.26 -35.10 -30.58
C SER A 248 11.56 -34.28 -30.59
N CYS A 249 12.47 -34.54 -31.54
CA CYS A 249 13.74 -33.83 -31.71
C CYS A 249 13.64 -32.52 -32.51
N PHE A 250 12.51 -32.27 -33.20
CA PHE A 250 12.27 -31.05 -33.97
C PHE A 250 11.45 -30.01 -33.23
N PHE A 251 10.86 -30.38 -32.10
CA PHE A 251 10.14 -29.45 -31.24
C PHE A 251 11.12 -28.88 -30.20
N PRO A 252 11.25 -27.55 -30.09
CA PRO A 252 12.10 -26.98 -29.05
C PRO A 252 11.61 -27.49 -27.69
N LYS A 253 12.57 -27.78 -26.79
CA LYS A 253 12.30 -28.06 -25.36
C LYS A 253 11.20 -27.10 -24.92
N LYS A 254 10.17 -27.60 -24.19
CA LYS A 254 9.14 -26.76 -23.54
C LYS A 254 9.83 -25.52 -22.98
N ASN A 255 9.83 -24.43 -23.75
CA ASN A 255 10.21 -23.14 -23.23
C ASN A 255 9.22 -22.91 -22.10
N ASN A 256 9.67 -22.33 -21.00
CA ASN A 256 8.83 -22.16 -19.83
C ASN A 256 7.76 -21.10 -20.15
N VAL A 257 6.74 -21.48 -20.93
CA VAL A 257 5.65 -20.61 -21.41
C VAL A 257 5.00 -19.93 -20.21
N SER A 258 4.88 -20.63 -19.09
CA SER A 258 4.43 -20.08 -17.81
C SER A 258 5.33 -18.94 -17.30
N ALA A 259 6.65 -19.13 -17.25
CA ALA A 259 7.57 -18.05 -16.85
C ALA A 259 7.60 -16.88 -17.86
N CYS A 260 7.55 -17.16 -19.16
CA CYS A 260 7.44 -16.11 -20.18
C CYS A 260 6.12 -15.34 -20.04
N PHE A 261 5.04 -16.02 -19.70
CA PHE A 261 3.72 -15.43 -19.48
C PHE A 261 3.67 -14.58 -18.21
N GLN A 262 4.28 -15.04 -17.12
CA GLN A 262 4.45 -14.25 -15.90
C GLN A 262 5.22 -12.95 -16.17
N GLN A 263 6.32 -13.03 -16.93
CA GLN A 263 7.09 -11.85 -17.30
C GLN A 263 6.30 -10.89 -18.21
N TYR A 264 5.53 -11.43 -19.16
CA TYR A 264 4.60 -10.66 -19.99
C TYR A 264 3.57 -9.93 -19.12
N GLN A 265 2.94 -10.65 -18.20
CA GLN A 265 1.96 -10.12 -17.26
C GLN A 265 2.54 -8.98 -16.42
N THR A 266 3.71 -9.15 -15.82
CA THR A 266 4.37 -8.07 -15.06
C THR A 266 4.61 -6.81 -15.90
N ASN A 267 5.10 -6.98 -17.14
CA ASN A 267 5.43 -5.85 -18.01
C ASN A 267 4.19 -5.11 -18.52
N VAL A 268 3.17 -5.84 -18.97
CA VAL A 268 1.91 -5.26 -19.43
C VAL A 268 1.17 -4.58 -18.30
N THR A 269 1.11 -5.23 -17.14
CA THR A 269 0.49 -4.63 -15.95
C THR A 269 1.19 -3.33 -15.60
N ARG A 270 2.54 -3.29 -15.58
CA ARG A 270 3.30 -2.05 -15.37
C ARG A 270 3.00 -0.97 -16.42
N ALA A 271 2.97 -1.31 -17.70
CA ALA A 271 2.67 -0.36 -18.78
C ALA A 271 1.27 0.23 -18.62
N ALA A 272 0.28 -0.60 -18.29
CA ALA A 272 -1.09 -0.17 -18.13
C ALA A 272 -1.31 0.68 -16.87
N PHE A 273 -0.69 0.31 -15.74
CA PHE A 273 -0.72 1.13 -14.52
C PHE A 273 -0.05 2.50 -14.76
N ASN A 274 1.13 2.53 -15.40
CA ASN A 274 1.78 3.79 -15.77
C ASN A 274 0.86 4.67 -16.63
N PHE A 275 0.14 4.09 -17.60
CA PHE A 275 -0.79 4.84 -18.45
C PHE A 275 -1.98 5.38 -17.65
N LEU A 276 -2.66 4.54 -16.86
CA LEU A 276 -3.88 4.94 -16.15
C LEU A 276 -3.65 6.03 -15.12
N PHE A 277 -2.51 5.96 -14.44
CA PHE A 277 -2.16 6.88 -13.37
C PHE A 277 -1.23 8.02 -13.82
N SER A 278 -0.86 8.06 -15.11
CA SER A 278 -0.17 9.22 -15.67
C SER A 278 -1.10 10.44 -15.71
N ARG A 279 -0.53 11.61 -15.38
CA ARG A 279 -1.19 12.92 -15.58
C ARG A 279 -1.46 13.20 -17.06
N GLU A 280 -0.56 12.73 -17.92
CA GLU A 280 -0.66 12.84 -19.38
C GLU A 280 -0.75 11.44 -19.95
N ARG A 281 -1.96 11.05 -20.33
CA ARG A 281 -2.24 9.73 -20.90
C ARG A 281 -1.90 9.73 -22.38
N ASP A 282 -0.80 9.09 -22.75
CA ASP A 282 -0.42 8.87 -24.14
C ASP A 282 -0.79 7.44 -24.57
N LEU A 283 -1.91 7.34 -25.29
CA LEU A 283 -2.41 6.07 -25.78
C LEU A 283 -1.46 5.44 -26.81
N ALA A 284 -0.77 6.24 -27.62
CA ALA A 284 0.17 5.72 -28.62
C ALA A 284 1.39 5.08 -27.95
N VAL A 285 1.86 5.66 -26.84
CA VAL A 285 2.93 5.07 -26.02
C VAL A 285 2.47 3.75 -25.41
N LEU A 286 1.27 3.69 -24.83
CA LEU A 286 0.73 2.44 -24.28
C LEU A 286 0.61 1.36 -25.37
N GLU A 287 0.00 1.69 -26.51
CA GLU A 287 -0.16 0.76 -27.64
C GLU A 287 1.19 0.20 -28.12
N SER A 288 2.19 1.07 -28.23
CA SER A 288 3.56 0.68 -28.58
C SER A 288 4.17 -0.28 -27.56
N GLN A 289 4.08 0.04 -26.26
CA GLN A 289 4.59 -0.80 -25.17
C GLN A 289 3.92 -2.17 -25.14
N LEU A 290 2.59 -2.20 -25.22
CA LEU A 290 1.84 -3.45 -25.19
C LEU A 290 2.15 -4.32 -26.42
N THR A 291 2.25 -3.72 -27.61
CA THR A 291 2.67 -4.42 -28.85
C THR A 291 4.07 -5.03 -28.70
N GLN A 292 5.00 -4.28 -28.11
CA GLN A 292 6.36 -4.76 -27.86
C GLN A 292 6.39 -5.92 -26.86
N HIS A 293 5.64 -5.82 -25.75
CA HIS A 293 5.56 -6.89 -24.76
C HIS A 293 4.97 -8.17 -25.34
N ASP A 294 3.95 -8.04 -26.19
CA ASP A 294 3.32 -9.16 -26.89
C ASP A 294 4.30 -9.84 -27.86
N ALA A 295 5.02 -9.07 -28.67
CA ALA A 295 6.07 -9.60 -29.54
C ALA A 295 7.19 -10.32 -28.77
N ASN A 296 7.60 -9.77 -27.63
CA ASN A 296 8.61 -10.40 -26.76
C ASN A 296 8.10 -11.70 -26.14
N PHE A 297 6.84 -11.76 -25.72
CA PHE A 297 6.22 -12.97 -25.20
C PHE A 297 6.16 -14.07 -26.26
N LEU A 298 5.65 -13.74 -27.46
CA LEU A 298 5.51 -14.69 -28.57
C LEU A 298 6.84 -15.27 -29.04
N SER A 299 7.88 -14.43 -29.11
CA SER A 299 9.24 -14.87 -29.48
C SER A 299 9.90 -15.71 -28.40
N SER A 300 9.79 -15.31 -27.12
CA SER A 300 10.45 -16.00 -26.00
C SER A 300 9.77 -17.32 -25.63
N SER A 301 8.44 -17.40 -25.75
CA SER A 301 7.67 -18.61 -25.49
C SER A 301 7.78 -19.67 -26.60
N GLY A 302 8.17 -19.27 -27.81
CA GLY A 302 8.16 -20.12 -29.00
C GLY A 302 6.75 -20.42 -29.53
N LEU A 303 5.69 -19.82 -28.95
CA LEU A 303 4.31 -20.05 -29.37
C LEU A 303 4.07 -19.69 -30.83
N LYS A 304 4.68 -18.62 -31.33
CA LYS A 304 4.55 -18.22 -32.73
C LYS A 304 5.16 -19.23 -33.72
N ASN A 305 6.17 -19.98 -33.28
CA ASN A 305 6.80 -21.02 -34.10
C ASN A 305 5.96 -22.31 -34.10
N SER A 306 5.34 -22.63 -32.96
CA SER A 306 4.49 -23.81 -32.82
C SER A 306 3.06 -23.59 -33.35
N TYR A 307 2.57 -22.34 -33.33
CA TYR A 307 1.21 -21.92 -33.70
C TYR A 307 1.28 -20.56 -34.43
N PRO A 308 1.50 -20.55 -35.76
CA PRO A 308 1.66 -19.32 -36.54
C PRO A 308 0.43 -18.39 -36.52
N ASP A 309 -0.76 -18.96 -36.32
CA ASP A 309 -2.03 -18.23 -36.28
C ASP A 309 -2.39 -17.68 -34.88
N PHE A 310 -1.56 -17.96 -33.87
CA PHE A 310 -1.79 -17.45 -32.52
C PHE A 310 -1.62 -15.91 -32.52
N GLN A 311 -2.74 -15.21 -32.37
CA GLN A 311 -2.73 -13.77 -32.13
C GLN A 311 -2.48 -13.52 -30.66
N GLY A 312 -1.48 -12.67 -30.38
CA GLY A 312 -1.10 -12.38 -29.01
C GLY A 312 -2.20 -11.66 -28.23
N PRO A 313 -2.17 -11.73 -26.89
CA PRO A 313 -3.18 -11.18 -25.98
C PRO A 313 -3.44 -9.66 -26.04
N TYR A 314 -2.55 -8.89 -26.67
CA TYR A 314 -2.57 -7.42 -26.65
C TYR A 314 -3.90 -6.76 -27.09
N PRO A 315 -4.54 -7.12 -28.22
CA PRO A 315 -5.72 -6.39 -28.71
C PRO A 315 -6.91 -6.45 -27.74
N LYS A 316 -7.03 -7.57 -27.02
CA LYS A 316 -8.07 -7.78 -26.01
C LYS A 316 -7.82 -6.95 -24.75
N LEU A 317 -6.58 -6.93 -24.28
CA LEU A 317 -6.14 -6.09 -23.15
C LEU A 317 -6.34 -4.60 -23.46
N LEU A 318 -5.90 -4.14 -24.63
CA LEU A 318 -6.07 -2.75 -25.05
C LEU A 318 -7.54 -2.36 -25.13
N LYS A 319 -8.41 -3.24 -25.64
CA LYS A 319 -9.85 -2.99 -25.68
C LYS A 319 -10.42 -2.81 -24.27
N GLN A 320 -10.02 -3.65 -23.32
CA GLN A 320 -10.48 -3.51 -21.93
C GLN A 320 -9.92 -2.27 -21.24
N ILE A 321 -8.64 -1.96 -21.40
CA ILE A 321 -8.04 -0.71 -20.86
C ILE A 321 -8.80 0.52 -21.40
N LYS A 322 -9.10 0.55 -22.70
CA LYS A 322 -9.91 1.62 -23.32
C LYS A 322 -11.35 1.66 -22.79
N GLN A 323 -11.94 0.53 -22.42
CA GLN A 323 -13.28 0.48 -21.84
C GLN A 323 -13.28 0.96 -20.39
N SER A 324 -12.29 0.58 -19.59
CA SER A 324 -12.09 1.07 -18.23
C SER A 324 -11.80 2.57 -18.18
N ASP A 325 -11.02 3.07 -19.14
CA ASP A 325 -10.79 4.52 -19.33
C ASP A 325 -12.10 5.26 -19.65
N ASN A 326 -13.05 4.63 -20.34
CA ASN A 326 -14.32 5.26 -20.70
C ASN A 326 -15.45 5.10 -19.67
N ALA A 327 -15.41 4.08 -18.80
CA ALA A 327 -16.53 3.72 -17.93
C ALA A 327 -16.63 4.56 -16.63
N GLU A 328 -15.54 5.17 -16.13
CA GLU A 328 -15.58 5.96 -14.88
C GLU A 328 -14.83 7.31 -14.93
N VAL A 329 -14.01 7.57 -15.96
CA VAL A 329 -13.19 8.81 -16.02
C VAL A 329 -14.03 10.05 -16.37
N LYS A 330 -15.24 9.89 -16.92
CA LYS A 330 -16.15 11.02 -17.20
C LYS A 330 -16.74 11.67 -15.95
N THR A 331 -16.86 10.94 -14.84
CA THR A 331 -17.31 11.53 -13.57
C THR A 331 -16.14 12.16 -12.81
N ILE A 332 -14.95 11.54 -12.91
CA ILE A 332 -13.76 11.90 -12.14
C ILE A 332 -13.03 13.12 -12.72
N SER A 333 -12.96 13.26 -14.05
CA SER A 333 -12.41 14.48 -14.67
C SER A 333 -13.27 15.70 -14.34
N ALA A 334 -14.60 15.57 -14.38
CA ALA A 334 -15.52 16.65 -14.04
C ALA A 334 -15.46 17.05 -12.55
N GLN A 335 -15.21 16.09 -11.63
CA GLN A 335 -15.05 16.37 -10.20
C GLN A 335 -13.65 16.90 -9.82
N LEU A 336 -12.58 16.47 -10.50
CA LEU A 336 -11.22 17.01 -10.32
C LEU A 336 -11.13 18.47 -10.78
N PHE A 337 -11.77 18.82 -11.90
CA PHE A 337 -11.84 20.20 -12.39
C PHE A 337 -12.75 21.10 -11.53
N SER A 338 -13.85 20.57 -10.98
CA SER A 338 -14.74 21.38 -10.13
C SER A 338 -14.13 21.67 -8.75
N GLN A 339 -13.43 20.71 -8.13
CA GLN A 339 -12.79 20.93 -6.82
C GLN A 339 -11.56 21.84 -6.91
N GLN A 340 -10.79 21.79 -8.01
CA GLN A 340 -9.71 22.77 -8.22
C GLN A 340 -10.26 24.17 -8.50
N GLN A 341 -11.38 24.33 -9.20
CA GLN A 341 -11.99 25.65 -9.39
C GLN A 341 -12.61 26.23 -8.11
N ILE A 342 -13.19 25.40 -7.22
CA ILE A 342 -13.74 25.86 -5.94
C ILE A 342 -12.61 26.28 -4.98
N ALA A 343 -11.49 25.53 -4.93
CA ALA A 343 -10.34 25.88 -4.10
C ALA A 343 -9.63 27.15 -4.59
N THR A 344 -9.53 27.35 -5.90
CA THR A 344 -8.91 28.55 -6.48
C THR A 344 -9.82 29.78 -6.34
N SER A 345 -11.14 29.61 -6.47
CA SER A 345 -12.11 30.70 -6.28
C SER A 345 -12.23 31.13 -4.81
N ALA A 346 -12.16 30.19 -3.87
CA ALA A 346 -12.14 30.49 -2.43
C ALA A 346 -10.83 31.18 -1.98
N SER A 347 -9.69 30.80 -2.57
CA SER A 347 -8.39 31.47 -2.33
C SER A 347 -8.35 32.89 -2.90
N ILE A 348 -8.97 33.13 -4.06
CA ILE A 348 -9.03 34.47 -4.67
C ILE A 348 -10.01 35.38 -3.90
N LEU A 349 -11.16 34.86 -3.43
CA LEU A 349 -12.10 35.65 -2.61
C LEU A 349 -11.55 35.99 -1.21
N ALA A 350 -10.77 35.08 -0.60
CA ALA A 350 -10.15 35.32 0.71
C ALA A 350 -9.03 36.38 0.65
N ASN A 351 -8.31 36.46 -0.48
CA ASN A 351 -7.29 37.49 -0.70
C ASN A 351 -7.88 38.84 -1.12
N MET A 352 -9.10 38.88 -1.69
CA MET A 352 -9.77 40.14 -2.04
C MET A 352 -10.53 40.76 -0.86
N THR A 353 -10.84 40.00 0.19
CA THR A 353 -11.56 40.51 1.37
C THR A 353 -10.63 40.97 2.51
N SER A 354 -9.31 40.70 2.45
CA SER A 354 -8.35 41.23 3.44
C SER A 354 -7.83 42.64 3.14
N ASP A 355 -8.07 43.18 1.95
CA ASP A 355 -7.54 44.48 1.51
C ASP A 355 -8.55 45.65 1.62
N ILE A 356 -9.72 45.41 2.22
CA ILE A 356 -10.67 46.49 2.56
C ILE A 356 -10.63 46.72 4.06
N ALA A 357 -9.66 47.53 4.51
CA ALA A 357 -9.72 48.12 5.84
C ALA A 357 -10.89 49.13 5.90
N PRO A 358 -11.73 49.11 6.95
CA PRO A 358 -12.75 50.13 7.11
C PRO A 358 -12.09 51.45 7.53
N VAL A 359 -12.41 52.53 6.82
CA VAL A 359 -12.16 53.92 7.24
C VAL A 359 -13.17 54.34 8.30
#